data_AF-A0A2H6FBI4-F1
#
_entry.id   AF-A0A2H6FBI4-F1
#
_cell.length_a   1.000
_cell.length_b   1.000
_cell.length_c   1.000
_cell.angle_alpha   90.00
_cell.angle_beta   90.00
_cell.angle_gamma   90.00
#
_symmetry.space_group_name_H-M   'P 1'
#
loop_
_entity.id
_entity.type
_entity.pdbx_description
1 polymer ?
#
loop_
_entity_poly.entity_id
_entity_poly.type
_entity_poly.pdbx_seq_one_letter_code
_entity_poly.pdbx_strand_id
1 'polypeptide(L)'
;MGIFGSIKKILAMGPENSRKEELMSEKMTAEQCNEYMKEKMGFTPRMFKIINTVTPDPGRTFADFYASIFGDGALSKKIKELMFMSGGVAYCSPRCIIHVIPAINAGATTGEIFEAASVGMILAGFVPGGPGIPYAFEYALKCLDIEAKFRKGEEWEYLPQPSFDHGVY
;
A
#
# COMPACT_ATOMS: atom_id res chain seq x y z
N MET A 1 41.41 32.24 -9.74
CA MET A 1 40.52 31.42 -8.90
C MET A 1 40.90 31.67 -7.45
N GLY A 2 40.15 32.52 -6.76
CA GLY A 2 40.59 33.13 -5.50
C GLY A 2 40.30 32.28 -4.25
N ILE A 3 41.11 32.52 -3.22
CA ILE A 3 41.09 31.91 -1.87
C ILE A 3 39.67 31.81 -1.26
N PHE A 4 38.79 32.76 -1.59
CA PHE A 4 37.38 32.77 -1.17
C PHE A 4 36.56 31.58 -1.68
N GLY A 5 36.89 31.01 -2.85
CA GLY A 5 36.22 29.83 -3.38
C GLY A 5 36.55 28.55 -2.60
N SER A 6 37.79 28.44 -2.13
CA SER A 6 38.25 27.29 -1.33
C SER A 6 37.70 27.33 0.10
N ILE A 7 37.59 28.52 0.70
CA ILE A 7 37.00 28.69 2.04
C ILE A 7 35.50 28.36 2.05
N LYS A 8 34.77 28.73 0.98
CA LYS A 8 33.34 28.37 0.84
C LYS A 8 33.12 26.87 0.68
N LYS A 9 34.06 26.16 0.05
CA LYS A 9 34.04 24.69 -0.09
C LYS A 9 34.34 23.98 1.23
N ILE A 10 35.28 24.50 2.02
CA ILE A 10 35.64 23.95 3.35
C ILE A 10 34.52 24.22 4.38
N LEU A 11 33.87 25.39 4.34
CA LEU A 11 32.74 25.72 5.21
C LEU A 11 31.45 24.94 4.86
N ALA A 12 31.26 24.55 3.60
CA ALA A 12 30.17 23.68 3.16
C ALA A 12 30.38 22.19 3.55
N MET A 13 31.61 21.82 3.92
CA MET A 13 31.99 20.48 4.39
C MET A 13 32.14 20.43 5.92
N GLY A 14 31.39 21.28 6.64
CA GLY A 14 31.38 21.28 8.09
C GLY A 14 30.88 19.94 8.67
N PRO A 15 31.24 19.61 9.93
CA PRO A 15 30.88 18.35 10.58
C PRO A 15 29.37 18.10 10.69
N GLU A 16 28.52 19.12 10.47
CA GLU A 16 27.07 18.93 10.34
C GLU A 16 26.64 18.24 9.04
N ASN A 17 27.36 18.42 7.94
CA ASN A 17 27.02 17.80 6.66
C ASN A 17 27.50 16.34 6.63
N SER A 18 28.68 16.06 7.19
CA SER A 18 29.13 14.69 7.44
C SER A 18 28.25 13.98 8.48
N ARG A 19 27.73 14.70 9.49
CA ARG A 19 26.78 14.16 10.46
C ARG A 19 25.38 13.98 9.85
N LYS A 20 24.94 14.77 8.87
CA LYS A 20 23.71 14.52 8.08
C LYS A 20 23.86 13.35 7.12
N GLU A 21 25.04 13.12 6.57
CA GLU A 21 25.39 11.93 5.77
C GLU A 21 25.60 10.67 6.64
N GLU A 22 26.09 10.80 7.87
CA GLU A 22 26.13 9.71 8.87
C GLU A 22 24.75 9.47 9.53
N LEU A 23 23.90 10.50 9.62
CA LEU A 23 22.49 10.41 10.02
C LEU A 23 21.56 10.04 8.85
N MET A 24 22.08 9.88 7.63
CA MET A 24 21.50 8.98 6.62
C MET A 24 21.77 7.54 7.08
N SER A 25 21.24 7.23 8.27
CA SER A 25 20.75 5.95 8.78
C SER A 25 21.16 4.78 7.91
N GLU A 26 21.94 3.84 8.46
CA GLU A 26 22.15 2.50 7.89
C GLU A 26 20.96 2.09 7.02
N LYS A 27 21.21 1.87 5.74
CA LYS A 27 20.16 1.50 4.80
C LYS A 27 19.46 0.26 5.35
N MET A 28 18.14 0.36 5.50
CA MET A 28 17.33 -0.72 6.04
C MET A 28 17.61 -2.01 5.26
N THR A 29 17.72 -3.15 5.91
CA THR A 29 17.69 -4.42 5.18
C THR A 29 16.32 -4.60 4.50
N ALA A 30 16.23 -5.55 3.57
CA ALA A 30 14.96 -5.88 2.91
C ALA A 30 13.88 -6.25 3.94
N GLU A 31 14.26 -7.02 4.96
CA GLU A 31 13.39 -7.46 6.06
C GLU A 31 12.94 -6.27 6.92
N GLN A 32 13.87 -5.40 7.30
CA GLN A 32 13.53 -4.18 8.05
C GLN A 32 12.58 -3.30 7.25
N CYS A 33 12.81 -3.13 5.95
CA CYS A 33 11.91 -2.38 5.07
C CYS A 33 10.54 -3.04 4.96
N ASN A 34 10.47 -4.37 4.81
CA ASN A 34 9.21 -5.10 4.76
C ASN A 34 8.38 -4.91 6.04
N GLU A 35 9.01 -5.01 7.21
CA GLU A 35 8.34 -4.77 8.50
C GLU A 35 7.91 -3.31 8.67
N TYR A 36 8.74 -2.36 8.24
CA TYR A 36 8.38 -0.95 8.25
C TYR A 36 7.16 -0.63 7.37
N MET A 37 7.11 -1.20 6.17
CA MET A 37 5.95 -1.10 5.30
C MET A 37 4.71 -1.71 5.97
N LYS A 38 4.84 -2.88 6.60
CA LYS A 38 3.74 -3.54 7.31
C LYS A 38 3.23 -2.70 8.48
N GLU A 39 4.12 -2.05 9.24
CA GLU A 39 3.74 -1.14 10.32
C GLU A 39 2.93 0.06 9.78
N LYS A 40 3.44 0.74 8.75
CA LYS A 40 2.80 1.94 8.20
C LYS A 40 1.51 1.67 7.43
N MET A 41 1.49 0.57 6.69
CA MET A 41 0.46 0.28 5.70
C MET A 41 -0.46 -0.89 6.09
N GLY A 42 -0.16 -1.61 7.17
CA GLY A 42 -0.90 -2.82 7.59
C GLY A 42 -0.55 -4.10 6.82
N PHE A 43 0.22 -4.01 5.73
CA PHE A 43 0.72 -5.14 4.96
C PHE A 43 1.93 -4.73 4.11
N THR A 44 2.67 -5.72 3.59
CA THR A 44 3.74 -5.50 2.61
C THR A 44 3.28 -6.01 1.24
N PRO A 45 3.06 -5.14 0.24
CA PRO A 45 2.62 -5.56 -1.09
C PRO A 45 3.62 -6.52 -1.74
N ARG A 46 3.14 -7.49 -2.55
CA ARG A 46 4.00 -8.50 -3.19
C ARG A 46 5.12 -7.89 -4.01
N MET A 47 4.83 -6.81 -4.75
CA MET A 47 5.82 -6.12 -5.56
C MET A 47 6.99 -5.56 -4.73
N PHE A 48 6.69 -5.05 -3.53
CA PHE A 48 7.72 -4.51 -2.65
C PHE A 48 8.53 -5.59 -1.95
N LYS A 49 7.97 -6.77 -1.68
CA LYS A 49 8.78 -7.91 -1.19
C LYS A 49 9.93 -8.26 -2.12
N ILE A 50 9.78 -8.02 -3.43
CA ILE A 50 10.86 -8.19 -4.43
C ILE A 50 11.70 -6.93 -4.56
N ILE A 51 11.09 -5.75 -4.73
CA ILE A 51 11.85 -4.49 -4.89
C ILE A 51 12.79 -4.24 -3.70
N ASN A 52 12.34 -4.55 -2.48
CA ASN A 52 13.10 -4.33 -1.25
C ASN A 52 14.35 -5.21 -1.15
N THR A 53 14.43 -6.35 -1.86
CA THR A 53 15.66 -7.17 -1.93
C THR A 53 16.71 -6.59 -2.85
N VAL A 54 16.29 -5.75 -3.80
CA VAL A 54 17.18 -5.00 -4.69
C VAL A 54 17.58 -3.67 -4.05
N THR A 55 16.60 -2.92 -3.54
CA THR A 55 16.82 -1.68 -2.79
C THR A 55 15.64 -1.37 -1.86
N PRO A 56 15.89 -1.05 -0.58
CA PRO A 56 14.86 -0.73 0.41
C PRO A 56 14.27 0.69 0.24
N ASP A 57 14.99 1.60 -0.42
CA ASP A 57 14.67 3.04 -0.45
C ASP A 57 13.27 3.34 -1.05
N PRO A 58 12.83 2.70 -2.15
CA PRO A 58 11.49 2.90 -2.70
C PRO A 58 10.38 2.38 -1.78
N GLY A 59 10.58 1.24 -1.12
CA GLY A 59 9.61 0.67 -0.19
C GLY A 59 9.36 1.56 1.01
N ARG A 60 10.44 2.07 1.62
CA ARG A 60 10.38 3.05 2.71
C ARG A 60 9.64 4.33 2.27
N THR A 61 10.02 4.89 1.12
CA THR A 61 9.41 6.13 0.60
C THR A 61 7.92 5.95 0.29
N PHE A 62 7.54 4.80 -0.26
CA PHE A 62 6.15 4.49 -0.52
C PHE A 62 5.33 4.34 0.78
N ALA A 63 5.89 3.69 1.80
CA ALA A 63 5.25 3.57 3.10
C ALA A 63 5.00 4.93 3.76
N ASP A 64 5.96 5.85 3.68
CA ASP A 64 5.82 7.23 4.18
C ASP A 64 4.70 7.97 3.43
N PHE A 65 4.70 7.92 2.10
CA PHE A 65 3.65 8.52 1.28
C PHE A 65 2.26 7.92 1.61
N TYR A 66 2.15 6.60 1.67
CA TYR A 66 0.93 5.90 2.02
C TYR A 66 0.40 6.37 3.39
N ALA A 67 1.26 6.39 4.41
CA ALA A 67 0.88 6.81 5.76
C ALA A 67 0.40 8.27 5.81
N SER A 68 0.98 9.15 5.00
CA SER A 68 0.55 10.56 4.93
C SER A 68 -0.88 10.73 4.40
N ILE A 69 -1.36 9.81 3.56
CA ILE A 69 -2.70 9.84 2.98
C ILE A 69 -3.70 9.09 3.86
N PHE A 70 -3.35 7.86 4.25
CA PHE A 70 -4.24 6.95 4.99
C PHE A 70 -4.23 7.14 6.51
N GLY A 71 -3.28 7.90 7.07
CA GLY A 71 -3.28 8.25 8.49
C GLY A 71 -4.55 8.98 8.93
N ASP A 72 -4.80 9.02 10.24
CA ASP A 72 -5.97 9.71 10.79
C ASP A 72 -5.96 11.22 10.48
N GLY A 73 -7.16 11.77 10.26
CA GLY A 73 -7.40 13.19 10.04
C GLY A 73 -8.89 13.51 10.19
N ALA A 74 -9.44 14.34 9.31
CA ALA A 74 -10.89 14.58 9.27
C ALA A 74 -11.71 13.29 9.05
N LEU A 75 -11.13 12.31 8.36
CA LEU A 75 -11.61 10.93 8.30
C LEU A 75 -10.57 10.04 8.99
N SER A 76 -11.04 9.04 9.73
CA SER A 76 -10.15 8.05 10.34
C SER A 76 -9.52 7.15 9.28
N LYS A 77 -8.38 6.54 9.62
CA LYS A 77 -7.71 5.55 8.78
C LYS A 77 -8.67 4.45 8.36
N LYS A 78 -9.42 3.89 9.31
CA LYS A 78 -10.45 2.87 9.05
C LYS A 78 -11.37 3.27 7.88
N ILE A 79 -11.92 4.48 7.92
CA ILE A 79 -12.84 4.96 6.89
C ILE A 79 -12.13 5.12 5.55
N LYS A 80 -10.92 5.68 5.52
CA LYS A 80 -10.14 5.84 4.28
C LYS A 80 -9.79 4.50 3.64
N GLU A 81 -9.41 3.51 4.44
CA GLU A 81 -9.12 2.15 3.96
C GLU A 81 -10.37 1.48 3.38
N LEU A 82 -11.52 1.58 4.07
CA LEU A 82 -12.80 1.07 3.58
C LEU A 82 -13.23 1.74 2.26
N MET A 83 -13.05 3.07 2.14
CA MET A 83 -13.33 3.81 0.91
C MET A 83 -12.46 3.33 -0.26
N PHE A 84 -11.15 3.16 -0.03
CA PHE A 84 -10.25 2.70 -1.07
C PHE A 84 -10.51 1.25 -1.47
N MET A 85 -10.81 0.38 -0.51
CA MET A 85 -11.24 -1.00 -0.74
C MET A 85 -12.53 -1.06 -1.57
N SER A 86 -13.52 -0.21 -1.27
CA SER A 86 -14.75 -0.06 -2.05
C SER A 86 -14.49 0.33 -3.51
N GLY A 87 -13.59 1.28 -3.74
CA GLY A 87 -13.12 1.62 -5.10
C GLY A 87 -12.43 0.43 -5.78
N GLY A 88 -11.62 -0.33 -5.03
CA GLY A 88 -11.00 -1.56 -5.52
C GLY A 88 -12.02 -2.60 -6.00
N VAL A 89 -13.15 -2.74 -5.30
CA VAL A 89 -14.27 -3.58 -5.74
C VAL A 89 -14.88 -3.03 -7.03
N ALA A 90 -15.18 -1.73 -7.10
CA ALA A 90 -15.80 -1.10 -8.26
C ALA A 90 -14.95 -1.24 -9.55
N TYR A 91 -13.62 -1.16 -9.40
CA TYR A 91 -12.67 -1.31 -10.50
C TYR A 91 -12.21 -2.74 -10.74
N CYS A 92 -12.74 -3.73 -10.01
CA CYS A 92 -12.30 -5.11 -10.08
C CYS A 92 -10.77 -5.23 -9.97
N SER A 93 -10.17 -4.51 -9.01
CA SER A 93 -8.72 -4.46 -8.82
C SER A 93 -8.32 -5.35 -7.65
N PRO A 94 -7.68 -6.52 -7.90
CA PRO A 94 -7.25 -7.41 -6.83
C PRO A 94 -6.23 -6.72 -5.92
N ARG A 95 -5.42 -5.82 -6.49
CA ARG A 95 -4.39 -5.02 -5.80
C ARG A 95 -4.96 -3.94 -4.88
N CYS A 96 -6.22 -3.56 -5.05
CA CYS A 96 -6.87 -2.52 -4.25
C CYS A 96 -7.81 -3.12 -3.19
N ILE A 97 -8.47 -4.25 -3.46
CA ILE A 97 -9.34 -4.90 -2.45
C ILE A 97 -8.57 -5.40 -1.22
N ILE A 98 -7.25 -5.56 -1.33
CA ILE A 98 -6.37 -5.93 -0.21
C ILE A 98 -6.42 -4.91 0.95
N HIS A 99 -6.90 -3.69 0.71
CA HIS A 99 -7.13 -2.68 1.75
C HIS A 99 -8.15 -3.11 2.83
N VAL A 100 -8.85 -4.24 2.62
CA VAL A 100 -9.57 -4.93 3.70
C VAL A 100 -8.66 -5.25 4.89
N ILE A 101 -7.38 -5.57 4.68
CA ILE A 101 -6.42 -5.89 5.75
C ILE A 101 -6.09 -4.69 6.64
N PRO A 102 -5.59 -3.55 6.11
CA PRO A 102 -5.38 -2.36 6.94
C PRO A 102 -6.68 -1.82 7.54
N ALA A 103 -7.82 -1.97 6.87
CA ALA A 103 -9.12 -1.64 7.47
C ALA A 103 -9.40 -2.48 8.73
N ILE A 104 -9.20 -3.80 8.66
CA ILE A 104 -9.33 -4.71 9.82
C ILE A 104 -8.36 -4.29 10.94
N ASN A 105 -7.10 -4.03 10.60
CA ASN A 105 -6.09 -3.60 11.57
C ASN A 105 -6.44 -2.24 12.21
N ALA A 106 -7.18 -1.39 11.51
CA ALA A 106 -7.72 -0.12 12.01
C ALA A 106 -9.07 -0.28 12.74
N GLY A 107 -9.53 -1.51 12.99
CA GLY A 107 -10.73 -1.81 13.76
C GLY A 107 -12.02 -1.90 12.96
N ALA A 108 -11.96 -2.10 11.63
CA ALA A 108 -13.14 -2.37 10.83
C ALA A 108 -13.81 -3.69 11.25
N THR A 109 -15.12 -3.65 11.43
CA THR A 109 -15.97 -4.81 11.68
C THR A 109 -16.33 -5.52 10.37
N THR A 110 -16.78 -6.77 10.47
CA THR A 110 -17.33 -7.52 9.32
C THR A 110 -18.50 -6.77 8.67
N GLY A 111 -19.36 -6.13 9.47
CA GLY A 111 -20.49 -5.33 8.96
C GLY A 111 -20.03 -4.13 8.13
N GLU A 112 -19.06 -3.36 8.64
CA GLU A 112 -18.51 -2.20 7.90
C GLU A 112 -17.83 -2.61 6.58
N ILE A 113 -17.13 -3.76 6.58
CA ILE A 113 -16.49 -4.29 5.38
C ILE A 113 -17.54 -4.75 4.37
N PHE A 114 -18.58 -5.46 4.83
CA PHE A 114 -19.70 -5.89 4.00
C PHE A 114 -20.41 -4.70 3.35
N GLU A 115 -20.74 -3.66 4.13
CA GLU A 115 -21.41 -2.46 3.60
C GLU A 115 -20.53 -1.72 2.59
N ALA A 116 -19.24 -1.51 2.89
CA ALA A 116 -18.31 -0.84 1.99
C ALA A 116 -18.09 -1.61 0.66
N ALA A 117 -17.95 -2.95 0.74
CA ALA A 117 -17.84 -3.80 -0.43
C ALA A 117 -19.13 -3.80 -1.27
N SER A 118 -20.30 -3.80 -0.62
CA SER A 118 -21.61 -3.71 -1.28
C SER A 118 -21.78 -2.39 -2.02
N VAL A 119 -21.34 -1.27 -1.43
CA VAL A 119 -21.30 0.03 -2.11
C VAL A 119 -20.38 -0.02 -3.33
N GLY A 120 -19.19 -0.63 -3.19
CA GLY A 120 -18.24 -0.78 -4.29
C GLY A 120 -18.80 -1.58 -5.47
N MET A 121 -19.51 -2.67 -5.17
CA MET A 121 -20.23 -3.47 -6.16
C MET A 121 -21.26 -2.64 -6.93
N ILE A 122 -22.06 -1.81 -6.24
CA ILE A 122 -23.05 -0.94 -6.90
C ILE A 122 -22.37 0.19 -7.68
N LEU A 123 -21.25 0.74 -7.18
CA LEU A 123 -20.47 1.78 -7.86
C LEU A 123 -19.91 1.34 -9.22
N ALA A 124 -19.64 0.04 -9.42
CA ALA A 124 -19.27 -0.48 -10.73
C ALA A 124 -20.33 -0.18 -11.81
N GLY A 125 -21.59 -0.05 -11.39
CA GLY A 125 -22.71 0.40 -12.21
C GLY A 125 -22.86 -0.37 -13.52
N PHE A 126 -23.34 0.32 -14.54
CA PHE A 126 -23.39 -0.16 -15.93
C PHE A 126 -22.68 0.84 -16.85
N VAL A 127 -21.44 1.17 -16.49
CA VAL A 127 -20.62 2.11 -17.27
C VAL A 127 -20.14 1.41 -18.56
N PRO A 128 -20.25 2.04 -19.75
CA PRO A 128 -19.71 1.48 -20.98
C PRO A 128 -18.23 1.13 -20.84
N GLY A 129 -17.86 -0.12 -21.11
CA GLY A 129 -16.49 -0.63 -20.95
C GLY A 129 -16.04 -0.82 -19.49
N GLY A 130 -16.91 -0.58 -18.51
CA GLY A 130 -16.65 -0.86 -17.11
C GLY A 130 -16.88 -2.34 -16.75
N PRO A 131 -16.43 -2.78 -15.56
CA PRO A 131 -16.60 -4.17 -15.14
C PRO A 131 -18.07 -4.56 -14.99
N GLY A 132 -18.92 -3.65 -14.53
CA GLY A 132 -20.33 -3.92 -14.26
C GLY A 132 -20.57 -4.63 -12.92
N ILE A 133 -21.79 -4.51 -12.41
CA ILE A 133 -22.21 -5.07 -11.10
C ILE A 133 -21.90 -6.58 -10.96
N PRO A 134 -22.21 -7.46 -11.94
CA PRO A 134 -21.99 -8.90 -11.76
C PRO A 134 -20.53 -9.29 -11.53
N TYR A 135 -19.59 -8.63 -12.20
CA TYR A 135 -18.17 -8.90 -12.02
C TYR A 135 -17.63 -8.26 -10.74
N ALA A 136 -18.07 -7.05 -10.39
CA ALA A 136 -17.69 -6.40 -9.14
C ALA A 136 -18.21 -7.18 -7.90
N PHE A 137 -19.31 -7.91 -8.03
CA PHE A 137 -19.80 -8.81 -6.99
C PHE A 137 -18.76 -9.88 -6.61
N GLU A 138 -18.02 -10.44 -7.56
CA GLU A 138 -16.95 -11.41 -7.28
C GLU A 138 -15.85 -10.79 -6.40
N TYR A 139 -15.53 -9.52 -6.64
CA TYR A 139 -14.54 -8.78 -5.86
C TYR A 139 -15.07 -8.42 -4.46
N ALA A 140 -16.37 -8.12 -4.34
CA ALA A 140 -17.00 -7.92 -3.03
C ALA A 140 -16.96 -9.21 -2.19
N LEU A 141 -17.29 -10.36 -2.79
CA LEU A 141 -17.16 -11.66 -2.13
C LEU A 141 -15.70 -11.96 -1.75
N LYS A 142 -14.75 -11.58 -2.61
CA LYS A 142 -13.33 -11.78 -2.34
C LYS A 142 -12.84 -10.98 -1.13
N CYS A 143 -13.35 -9.76 -0.91
CA CYS A 143 -13.07 -9.01 0.32
C CYS A 143 -13.48 -9.79 1.58
N LEU A 144 -14.68 -10.40 1.56
CA LEU A 144 -15.20 -11.19 2.68
C LEU A 144 -14.41 -12.50 2.88
N ASP A 145 -14.01 -13.17 1.80
CA ASP A 145 -13.13 -14.35 1.87
C ASP A 145 -11.78 -14.01 2.52
N ILE A 146 -11.15 -12.92 2.09
CA ILE A 146 -9.87 -12.45 2.65
C ILE A 146 -10.05 -12.08 4.12
N GLU A 147 -11.11 -11.34 4.47
CA GLU A 147 -11.40 -10.96 5.85
C GLU A 147 -11.55 -12.18 6.76
N ALA A 148 -12.39 -13.14 6.37
CA ALA A 148 -12.64 -14.35 7.14
C ALA A 148 -11.36 -15.17 7.37
N LYS A 149 -10.54 -15.34 6.33
CA LYS A 149 -9.26 -16.07 6.42
C LYS A 149 -8.25 -15.32 7.28
N PHE A 150 -8.09 -14.01 7.06
CA PHE A 150 -7.16 -13.18 7.81
C PHE A 150 -7.46 -13.20 9.31
N ARG A 151 -8.73 -13.06 9.71
CA ARG A 151 -9.12 -13.12 11.13
C ARG A 151 -8.85 -14.46 11.79
N LYS A 152 -8.89 -15.56 11.03
CA LYS A 152 -8.57 -16.91 11.51
C LYS A 152 -7.07 -17.22 11.49
N GLY A 153 -6.25 -16.32 10.94
CA GLY A 153 -4.83 -16.58 10.71
C GLY A 153 -4.57 -17.62 9.61
N GLU A 154 -5.56 -17.90 8.77
CA GLU A 154 -5.42 -18.78 7.62
C GLU A 154 -4.66 -18.07 6.49
N GLU A 155 -4.02 -18.83 5.60
CA GLU A 155 -3.46 -18.25 4.38
C GLU A 155 -4.58 -17.67 3.50
N TRP A 156 -4.32 -16.49 2.96
CA TRP A 156 -5.20 -15.78 2.05
C TRP A 156 -4.41 -15.27 0.86
N GLU A 157 -5.11 -15.10 -0.24
CA GLU A 157 -4.55 -14.61 -1.49
C GLU A 157 -5.51 -13.58 -2.09
N TYR A 158 -4.95 -12.47 -2.55
CA TYR A 158 -5.66 -11.36 -3.17
C TYR A 158 -5.33 -11.22 -4.65
N LEU A 159 -4.22 -11.78 -5.13
CA LEU A 159 -3.86 -11.78 -6.54
C LEU A 159 -4.33 -13.07 -7.21
N PRO A 160 -4.83 -13.00 -8.45
CA PRO A 160 -4.95 -14.21 -9.26
C PRO A 160 -3.55 -14.83 -9.45
N GLN A 161 -3.53 -16.13 -9.74
CA GLN A 161 -2.29 -16.78 -10.14
C GLN A 161 -1.73 -16.06 -11.38
N PRO A 162 -0.42 -15.76 -11.42
CA PRO A 162 0.19 -15.17 -12.60
C PRO A 162 -0.06 -16.07 -13.81
N SER A 163 -0.74 -15.55 -14.83
CA SER A 163 -0.76 -16.15 -16.16
C SER A 163 0.23 -15.38 -17.04
N PHE A 164 1.15 -16.10 -17.67
CA PHE A 164 2.06 -15.57 -18.68
C PHE A 164 1.53 -15.93 -20.08
N ASP A 165 0.22 -15.80 -20.26
CA ASP A 165 -0.51 -16.14 -21.48
C ASP A 165 -0.83 -14.91 -22.35
N HIS A 166 -0.37 -13.73 -21.94
CA HIS A 166 -0.27 -12.57 -22.81
C HIS A 166 0.80 -12.82 -23.88
N GLY A 167 0.41 -13.58 -24.90
CA GLY A 167 0.98 -13.45 -26.22
C GLY A 167 0.99 -11.97 -26.60
N VAL A 168 2.14 -11.55 -27.16
CA VAL A 168 2.44 -10.25 -27.75
C VAL A 168 1.18 -9.43 -28.06
N TYR A 169 0.97 -8.34 -27.30
CA TYR A 169 0.08 -7.26 -27.71
C TYR A 169 0.68 -6.51 -28.90
#